data_AF-A0A7K4PB56-F1
#
_entry.id   AF-A0A7K4PB56-F1
#
_cell.length_a   1.000
_cell.length_b   1.000
_cell.length_c   1.000
_cell.angle_alpha   90.00
_cell.angle_beta   90.00
_cell.angle_gamma   90.00
#
_symmetry.space_group_name_H-M   'P 1'
#
loop_
_entity.id
_entity.type
_entity.pdbx_description
1 polymer ?
#
loop_
_entity_poly.entity_id
_entity_poly.type
_entity_poly.pdbx_seq_one_letter_code
_entity_poly.pdbx_strand_id
1 'polypeptide(L)'
;VPARREAQKLRFGQWLLNAINSGSYRGLRWIDSAHTIFRVPWKHNARKDITSSDLEVFKVGGMSVASRDGPHVPLPAPPGLGKGQWAWKTNFRCALSSTHLFKLEQDHSKRGDDPHKVF
;
A
#
# COMPACT_ATOMS: atom_id res chain seq x y z
N VAL A 1 26.24 -9.41 2.25
CA VAL A 1 24.84 -9.37 2.75
C VAL A 1 24.22 -8.06 2.28
N PRO A 2 23.00 -8.02 1.68
CA PRO A 2 22.37 -6.75 1.32
C PRO A 2 22.10 -5.89 2.55
N ALA A 3 22.28 -4.57 2.43
CA ALA A 3 22.02 -3.66 3.54
C ALA A 3 20.55 -3.74 3.99
N ARG A 4 20.31 -3.67 5.32
CA ARG A 4 19.00 -3.95 5.95
C ARG A 4 17.82 -3.20 5.33
N ARG A 5 18.04 -1.99 4.82
CA ARG A 5 17.03 -1.16 4.12
C ARG A 5 16.64 -1.73 2.75
N GLU A 6 17.59 -2.21 1.95
CA GLU A 6 17.31 -2.79 0.63
C GLU A 6 16.49 -4.08 0.76
N ALA A 7 16.81 -4.91 1.76
CA ALA A 7 16.02 -6.08 2.12
C ALA A 7 14.58 -5.74 2.58
N GLN A 8 14.32 -4.52 3.08
CA GLN A 8 12.96 -4.06 3.39
C GLN A 8 12.22 -3.55 2.14
N LYS A 9 12.90 -2.79 1.26
CA LYS A 9 12.33 -2.34 -0.03
C LYS A 9 11.83 -3.52 -0.87
N LEU A 10 12.68 -4.54 -1.04
CA LEU A 10 12.37 -5.74 -1.82
C LEU A 10 11.20 -6.53 -1.22
N ARG A 11 11.11 -6.66 0.12
CA ARG A 11 9.96 -7.31 0.76
C ARG A 11 8.65 -6.55 0.54
N PHE A 12 8.65 -5.22 0.62
CA PHE A 12 7.43 -4.45 0.32
C PHE A 12 7.05 -4.55 -1.16
N GLY A 13 8.02 -4.49 -2.08
CA GLY A 13 7.79 -4.67 -3.51
C GLY A 13 7.15 -6.03 -3.83
N GLN A 14 7.73 -7.12 -3.34
CA GLN A 14 7.17 -8.46 -3.52
C GLN A 14 5.79 -8.62 -2.86
N TRP A 15 5.60 -8.08 -1.65
CA TRP A 15 4.29 -8.09 -0.99
C TRP A 15 3.23 -7.34 -1.82
N LEU A 16 3.58 -6.18 -2.38
CA LEU A 16 2.66 -5.37 -3.17
C LEU A 16 2.27 -6.08 -4.47
N LEU A 17 3.23 -6.65 -5.19
CA LEU A 17 2.99 -7.48 -6.39
C LEU A 17 2.07 -8.67 -6.08
N ASN A 18 2.31 -9.36 -4.96
CA ASN A 18 1.45 -10.47 -4.52
C ASN A 18 0.03 -9.98 -4.16
N ALA A 19 -0.12 -8.81 -3.54
CA ALA A 19 -1.40 -8.20 -3.20
C ALA A 19 -2.18 -7.67 -4.41
N ILE A 20 -1.49 -7.27 -5.48
CA ILE A 20 -2.10 -6.95 -6.78
C ILE A 20 -2.58 -8.25 -7.45
N ASN A 21 -1.71 -9.28 -7.50
CA ASN A 21 -2.01 -10.58 -8.11
C ASN A 21 -3.16 -11.33 -7.42
N SER A 22 -3.38 -11.14 -6.12
CA SER A 22 -4.48 -11.81 -5.40
C SER A 22 -5.87 -11.21 -5.68
N GLY A 23 -5.96 -10.06 -6.35
CA GLY A 23 -7.21 -9.37 -6.69
C GLY A 23 -8.07 -8.92 -5.50
N SER A 24 -7.60 -9.13 -4.26
CA SER A 24 -8.43 -9.09 -3.05
C SER A 24 -8.78 -7.67 -2.60
N TYR A 25 -8.00 -6.67 -3.02
CA TYR A 25 -8.10 -5.29 -2.55
C TYR A 25 -8.76 -4.40 -3.61
N ARG A 26 -9.98 -3.90 -3.32
CA ARG A 26 -10.75 -3.07 -4.26
C ARG A 26 -9.91 -1.91 -4.80
N GLY A 27 -9.72 -1.88 -6.13
CA GLY A 27 -9.04 -0.79 -6.83
C GLY A 27 -7.52 -0.87 -6.87
N LEU A 28 -6.90 -1.83 -6.17
CA LEU A 28 -5.52 -2.26 -6.38
C LEU A 28 -5.51 -3.38 -7.43
N ARG A 29 -4.99 -3.12 -8.62
CA ARG A 29 -4.97 -4.09 -9.73
C ARG A 29 -3.97 -3.70 -10.81
N TRP A 30 -3.58 -4.68 -11.63
CA TRP A 30 -3.00 -4.42 -12.95
C TRP A 30 -3.99 -3.64 -13.84
N ILE A 31 -3.46 -2.84 -14.75
CA ILE A 31 -4.26 -2.17 -15.81
C ILE A 31 -3.85 -2.60 -17.22
N ASP A 32 -2.72 -3.30 -17.37
CA ASP A 32 -2.27 -3.96 -18.59
C ASP A 32 -2.32 -5.49 -18.44
N SER A 33 -2.32 -6.20 -19.58
CA SER A 33 -2.29 -7.67 -19.61
C SER A 33 -0.89 -8.28 -19.47
N ALA A 34 0.18 -7.48 -19.56
CA ALA A 34 1.55 -7.94 -19.36
C ALA A 34 2.00 -7.86 -17.89
N HIS A 35 1.13 -7.37 -16.98
CA HIS A 35 1.41 -7.15 -15.56
C HIS A 35 2.66 -6.26 -15.34
N THR A 36 2.72 -5.16 -16.09
CA THR A 36 3.80 -4.16 -16.04
C THR A 36 3.36 -2.82 -15.46
N ILE A 37 2.06 -2.51 -15.49
CA ILE A 37 1.48 -1.24 -15.04
C ILE A 37 0.30 -1.51 -14.11
N PHE A 38 0.35 -1.00 -12.89
CA PHE A 38 -0.69 -1.19 -11.89
C PHE A 38 -1.24 0.13 -11.36
N ARG A 39 -2.38 0.04 -10.67
CA ARG A 39 -2.99 1.16 -9.97
C ARG A 39 -3.13 0.89 -8.49
N VAL A 40 -2.95 1.93 -7.69
CA VAL A 40 -3.15 1.94 -6.23
C VAL A 40 -4.29 2.91 -5.90
N PRO A 41 -5.32 2.49 -5.13
CA PRO A 41 -6.40 3.39 -4.71
C PRO A 41 -5.83 4.48 -3.79
N TRP A 42 -6.27 5.73 -3.96
CA TRP A 42 -5.65 6.91 -3.34
C TRP A 42 -6.64 7.86 -2.65
N LYS A 43 -7.83 7.34 -2.32
CA LYS A 43 -8.94 8.04 -1.64
C LYS A 43 -8.47 8.83 -0.42
N HIS A 44 -8.84 10.11 -0.35
CA HIS A 44 -8.42 11.04 0.71
C HIS A 44 -9.15 10.78 2.03
N ASN A 45 -8.42 10.68 3.15
CA ASN A 45 -8.97 10.34 4.49
C ASN A 45 -10.04 11.30 5.03
N ALA A 46 -10.14 12.52 4.49
CA ALA A 46 -11.18 13.48 4.86
C ALA A 46 -12.56 13.20 4.22
N ARG A 47 -12.66 12.23 3.30
CA ARG A 47 -13.94 11.86 2.68
C ARG A 47 -14.78 10.99 3.61
N LYS A 48 -16.08 11.32 3.72
CA LYS A 48 -17.07 10.61 4.55
C LYS A 48 -17.42 9.20 4.05
N ASP A 49 -17.11 8.87 2.79
CA ASP A 49 -17.47 7.61 2.13
C ASP A 49 -16.36 6.53 2.19
N ILE A 50 -15.40 6.65 3.11
CA ILE A 50 -14.34 5.65 3.30
C ILE A 50 -14.85 4.43 4.06
N THR A 51 -14.60 3.26 3.48
CA THR A 51 -14.98 1.93 3.99
C THR A 51 -13.78 1.22 4.62
N SER A 52 -14.02 0.16 5.41
CA SER A 52 -12.94 -0.71 5.91
C SER A 52 -12.07 -1.29 4.79
N SER A 53 -12.67 -1.62 3.64
CA SER A 53 -11.96 -2.16 2.47
C SER A 53 -11.06 -1.13 1.78
N ASP A 54 -11.41 0.17 1.80
CA ASP A 54 -10.52 1.26 1.34
C ASP A 54 -9.25 1.38 2.21
N LEU A 55 -9.24 0.77 3.41
CA LEU A 55 -8.20 0.88 4.41
C LEU A 55 -7.36 -0.40 4.56
N GLU A 56 -7.88 -1.52 4.08
CA GLU A 56 -7.30 -2.86 4.31
C GLU A 56 -5.93 -3.04 3.65
N VAL A 57 -5.79 -2.59 2.39
CA VAL A 57 -4.50 -2.57 1.67
C VAL A 57 -3.45 -1.76 2.41
N PHE A 58 -3.83 -0.62 3.00
CA PHE A 58 -2.94 0.21 3.79
C PHE A 58 -2.58 -0.44 5.12
N LYS A 59 -3.54 -1.12 5.78
CA LYS A 59 -3.30 -1.90 7.01
C LYS A 59 -2.28 -3.01 6.76
N VAL A 60 -2.55 -3.91 5.83
CA VAL A 60 -1.71 -5.10 5.58
C VAL A 60 -0.33 -4.69 5.06
N GLY A 61 -0.25 -3.76 4.11
CA GLY A 61 1.04 -3.25 3.61
C GLY A 61 1.79 -2.37 4.62
N GLY A 62 1.07 -1.55 5.39
CA GLY A 62 1.66 -0.76 6.46
C GLY A 62 2.21 -1.61 7.62
N MET A 63 1.62 -2.79 7.85
CA MET A 63 2.13 -3.82 8.76
C MET A 63 3.31 -4.59 8.16
N SER A 64 3.27 -5.01 6.88
CA SER A 64 4.39 -5.77 6.26
C SER A 64 5.71 -4.98 6.22
N VAL A 65 5.64 -3.64 6.15
CA VAL A 65 6.79 -2.72 6.25
C VAL A 65 7.29 -2.59 7.69
N ALA A 66 6.38 -2.54 8.66
CA ALA A 66 6.68 -2.29 10.07
C ALA A 66 7.15 -3.55 10.82
N SER A 67 6.74 -4.74 10.39
CA SER A 67 7.21 -6.02 10.93
C SER A 67 8.71 -6.22 10.63
N ARG A 68 9.52 -6.11 11.69
CA ARG A 68 10.99 -6.10 11.58
C ARG A 68 11.56 -7.45 11.17
N ASP A 69 10.87 -8.54 11.51
CA ASP A 69 11.39 -9.92 11.54
C ASP A 69 10.62 -10.89 10.63
N GLY A 70 9.78 -10.39 9.72
CA GLY A 70 9.10 -11.21 8.69
C GLY A 70 7.58 -11.04 8.66
N PRO A 71 6.88 -11.82 7.79
CA PRO A 71 5.49 -11.57 7.39
C PRO A 71 4.42 -11.98 8.43
N HIS A 72 4.79 -12.25 9.69
CA HIS A 72 3.83 -12.77 10.68
C HIS A 72 4.00 -12.28 12.14
N VAL A 73 4.61 -11.10 12.33
CA VAL A 73 4.49 -10.39 13.63
C VAL A 73 3.47 -9.27 13.47
N PRO A 74 2.19 -9.47 13.87
CA PRO A 74 1.25 -8.37 14.00
C PRO A 74 1.71 -7.49 15.17
N LEU A 75 2.34 -6.36 14.85
CA LEU A 75 2.55 -5.29 15.83
C LEU A 75 1.20 -4.98 16.49
N PRO A 76 1.10 -4.97 17.83
CA PRO A 76 -0.17 -4.71 18.51
C PRO A 76 -0.68 -3.35 18.04
N ALA A 77 -1.86 -3.35 17.42
CA ALA A 77 -2.47 -2.10 16.98
C ALA A 77 -2.68 -1.22 18.22
N PRO A 78 -2.09 -0.02 18.29
CA PRO A 78 -2.20 0.82 19.48
C PRO A 78 -3.68 1.11 19.74
N PRO A 79 -4.20 0.90 20.96
CA PRO A 79 -5.63 0.91 21.23
C PRO A 79 -6.24 2.28 20.89
N GLY A 80 -7.14 2.28 19.90
CA GLY A 80 -7.76 3.48 19.33
C GLY A 80 -7.87 3.39 17.80
N LEU A 81 -9.12 3.32 17.29
CA LEU A 81 -9.40 3.01 15.87
C LEU A 81 -9.32 4.23 14.92
N GLY A 82 -9.21 5.46 15.43
CA GLY A 82 -9.40 6.72 14.69
C GLY A 82 -8.27 7.60 14.03
N LYS A 83 -6.91 7.62 14.09
CA LYS A 83 -4.46 6.45 15.03
C LYS A 83 -3.58 5.36 14.24
N GLY A 84 -3.84 4.06 14.46
CA GLY A 84 -3.25 2.95 13.67
C GLY A 84 -3.42 3.12 12.16
N GLN A 85 -4.67 3.29 11.67
CA GLN A 85 -4.99 3.57 10.26
C GLN A 85 -4.25 4.78 9.65
N TRP A 86 -3.98 5.83 10.45
CA TRP A 86 -3.27 7.02 10.00
C TRP A 86 -1.73 6.84 10.03
N ALA A 87 -1.20 5.92 10.84
CA ALA A 87 0.17 5.41 10.71
C ALA A 87 0.33 4.43 9.53
N TRP A 88 -0.58 3.46 9.36
CA TRP A 88 -0.54 2.44 8.31
C TRP A 88 -0.47 3.04 6.90
N LYS A 89 -1.33 4.03 6.61
CA LYS A 89 -1.35 4.73 5.31
C LYS A 89 -0.10 5.58 5.07
N THR A 90 0.51 6.10 6.14
CA THR A 90 1.80 6.80 6.09
C THR A 90 2.93 5.82 5.77
N ASN A 91 3.04 4.71 6.52
CA ASN A 91 4.03 3.66 6.29
C ASN A 91 3.97 3.10 4.87
N PHE A 92 2.78 2.77 4.37
CA PHE A 92 2.57 2.29 3.00
C PHE A 92 3.10 3.29 1.96
N ARG A 93 2.76 4.58 2.10
CA ARG A 93 3.19 5.62 1.15
C ARG A 93 4.71 5.85 1.20
N CYS A 94 5.30 5.87 2.39
CA CYS A 94 6.75 5.98 2.57
C CYS A 94 7.48 4.74 2.02
N ALA A 95 6.93 3.53 2.20
CA ALA A 95 7.49 2.31 1.63
C ALA A 95 7.46 2.36 0.10
N LEU A 96 6.29 2.59 -0.50
CA LEU A 96 6.11 2.70 -1.94
C LEU A 96 7.12 3.69 -2.55
N SER A 97 7.18 4.90 -1.99
CA SER A 97 8.10 5.96 -2.45
C SER A 97 9.58 5.67 -2.20
N SER A 98 9.94 4.89 -1.17
CA SER A 98 11.34 4.58 -0.84
C SER A 98 11.86 3.30 -1.50
N THR A 99 11.00 2.46 -2.07
CA THR A 99 11.44 1.31 -2.87
C THR A 99 12.27 1.71 -4.08
N HIS A 100 11.88 2.80 -4.77
CA HIS A 100 12.36 3.18 -6.10
C HIS A 100 12.16 2.08 -7.16
N LEU A 101 11.31 1.06 -6.88
CA LEU A 101 10.99 -0.04 -7.80
C LEU A 101 9.83 0.29 -8.74
N PHE A 102 9.05 1.33 -8.42
CA PHE A 102 7.81 1.70 -9.10
C PHE A 102 7.83 3.20 -9.41
N LYS A 103 7.58 3.57 -10.67
CA LYS A 103 7.62 4.96 -11.14
C LYS A 103 6.19 5.50 -11.27
N LEU A 104 5.91 6.67 -10.73
CA LEU A 104 4.58 7.28 -10.85
C LEU A 104 4.37 7.75 -12.30
N GLU A 105 3.58 7.01 -13.09
CA GLU A 105 3.23 7.39 -14.46
C GLU A 105 2.05 8.37 -14.51
N GLN A 106 1.02 8.18 -13.67
CA GLN A 106 -0.16 9.06 -13.66
C GLN A 106 -0.73 9.30 -12.26
N ASP A 107 -1.07 10.55 -11.96
CA ASP A 107 -1.67 10.96 -10.68
C ASP A 107 -3.16 11.33 -10.82
N HIS A 108 -4.03 10.34 -10.64
CA HIS A 108 -5.49 10.51 -10.64
C HIS A 108 -6.04 10.78 -9.22
N SER A 109 -5.21 11.08 -8.23
CA SER A 109 -5.62 11.11 -6.81
C SER A 109 -6.65 12.20 -6.46
N LYS A 110 -6.78 13.22 -7.32
CA LYS A 110 -7.76 14.32 -7.19
C LYS A 110 -9.16 13.98 -7.75
N ARG A 111 -9.37 12.79 -8.35
CA ARG A 111 -10.67 12.40 -8.93
C ARG A 111 -11.77 12.30 -7.86
N GLY A 112 -12.96 12.78 -8.20
CA GLY A 112 -14.14 12.74 -7.34
C GLY A 112 -14.80 11.36 -7.26
N ASP A 113 -14.72 10.58 -8.34
CA ASP A 113 -15.28 9.25 -8.50
C ASP A 113 -14.30 8.15 -8.04
N ASP A 114 -13.14 8.08 -8.67
CA ASP A 114 -12.17 7.00 -8.54
C ASP A 114 -10.74 7.54 -8.33
N PRO A 115 -10.42 8.11 -7.15
CA PRO A 115 -9.10 8.64 -6.84
C PRO A 115 -8.07 7.50 -6.72
N HIS A 116 -7.11 7.46 -7.64
CA HIS A 116 -6.04 6.45 -7.69
C HIS A 116 -4.72 7.03 -8.20
N LYS A 117 -3.65 6.23 -8.18
CA LYS A 117 -2.37 6.53 -8.87
C LYS A 117 -1.94 5.32 -9.69
N VAL A 118 -1.28 5.57 -10.83
CA VAL A 118 -0.78 4.55 -11.76
C VAL A 118 0.75 4.49 -11.65
N PHE A 119 1.28 3.27 -11.53
CA PHE A 119 2.68 2.93 -11.28
C PHE A 119 3.15 1.76 -12.15
#